data_AF-A0A6F8YNQ7-F1
#
_entry.id   AF-A0A6F8YNQ7-F1
#
_cell.length_a   1.000
_cell.length_b   1.000
_cell.length_c   1.000
_cell.angle_alpha   90.00
_cell.angle_beta   90.00
_cell.angle_gamma   90.00
#
_symmetry.space_group_name_H-M   'P 1'
#
loop_
_entity.id
_entity.type
_entity.pdbx_description
1 polymer ?
#
loop_
_entity_poly.entity_id
_entity_poly.type
_entity_poly.pdbx_seq_one_letter_code
_entity_poly.pdbx_strand_id
1 'polypeptide(L)'
;MAPEHRAGLHDPVPPRTGRPRPPAAGERRGQRPYEITDPGRSELAQWFATPISRTDRPRDELAIKLALALTTPGVDVRTVVQTQRTATMRALQEYTRLKSRETEAADLPWRLVLDAMIFQAEAEIRWLDHCEASLMRYPPPSPKAIPATAPDPENSEVSSS
;
A
#
# COMPACT_ATOMS: atom_id res chain seq x y z
N MET A 1 18.10 -19.19 -6.48
CA MET A 1 19.33 -18.57 -5.96
C MET A 1 19.07 -17.10 -5.72
N ALA A 2 19.26 -16.67 -4.48
CA ALA A 2 19.54 -15.28 -4.10
C ALA A 2 20.85 -15.37 -3.27
N PRO A 3 21.48 -14.26 -2.84
CA PRO A 3 21.76 -12.99 -3.54
C PRO A 3 23.19 -12.46 -3.22
N GLU A 4 23.91 -11.82 -4.14
CA GLU A 4 25.14 -11.04 -3.82
C GLU A 4 25.32 -9.95 -4.90
N HIS A 5 25.75 -8.71 -4.69
CA HIS A 5 26.25 -7.96 -3.54
C HIS A 5 26.04 -6.47 -3.88
N ARG A 6 25.33 -5.70 -3.05
CA ARG A 6 25.09 -4.26 -3.23
C ARG A 6 26.31 -3.50 -2.76
N ALA A 7 27.28 -3.24 -3.63
CA ALA A 7 28.52 -2.54 -3.32
C ALA A 7 28.57 -1.14 -3.97
N GLY A 8 28.60 -0.10 -3.12
CA GLY A 8 29.24 1.19 -3.39
C GLY A 8 28.43 2.28 -4.09
N LEU A 9 27.61 3.06 -3.36
CA LEU A 9 27.02 4.33 -3.85
C LEU A 9 27.68 5.59 -3.23
N HIS A 10 28.72 5.43 -2.40
CA HIS A 10 29.34 6.54 -1.68
C HIS A 10 30.87 6.42 -1.69
N ASP A 11 31.54 7.36 -2.35
CA ASP A 11 32.99 7.51 -2.25
C ASP A 11 33.38 8.48 -1.11
N PRO A 12 34.39 8.14 -0.28
CA PRO A 12 34.91 9.04 0.75
C PRO A 12 35.84 10.12 0.15
N VAL A 13 35.64 11.38 0.57
CA VAL A 13 36.52 12.52 0.22
C VAL A 13 37.92 12.36 0.86
N PRO A 14 39.03 12.68 0.15
CA PRO A 14 40.39 12.55 0.70
C PRO A 14 40.68 13.53 1.86
N PRO A 15 41.57 13.17 2.82
CA PRO A 15 41.84 13.98 4.00
C PRO A 15 42.66 15.24 3.69
N ARG A 16 42.30 16.38 4.28
CA ARG A 16 43.07 17.63 4.22
C ARG A 16 44.35 17.50 5.05
N THR A 17 45.51 17.60 4.43
CA THR A 17 46.81 17.70 5.11
C THR A 17 46.91 19.02 5.86
N GLY A 18 46.63 18.99 7.17
CA GLY A 18 46.79 20.11 8.09
C GLY A 18 46.69 19.62 9.53
N ARG A 19 47.68 19.96 10.35
CA ARG A 19 47.82 19.54 11.77
C ARG A 19 46.54 19.81 12.58
N PRO A 20 46.07 18.87 13.43
CA PRO A 20 44.83 19.03 14.17
C PRO A 20 44.91 20.13 15.24
N ARG A 21 43.94 21.06 15.20
CA ARG A 21 43.63 22.02 16.28
C ARG A 21 42.82 21.27 17.36
N PRO A 22 43.06 21.50 18.67
CA PRO A 22 42.29 20.85 19.72
C PRO A 22 40.80 21.23 19.62
N PRO A 23 39.88 20.29 19.91
CA PRO A 23 38.45 20.49 19.67
C PRO A 23 37.88 21.51 20.65
N ALA A 24 37.07 22.43 20.12
CA ALA A 24 36.16 23.21 20.93
C ALA A 24 34.99 22.31 21.35
N ALA A 25 34.62 22.36 22.63
CA ALA A 25 33.55 21.55 23.20
C ALA A 25 32.23 21.76 22.43
N GLY A 26 31.76 20.69 21.77
CA GLY A 26 30.51 20.73 21.00
C GLY A 26 30.46 19.78 19.80
N GLU A 27 31.14 18.63 19.84
CA GLU A 27 31.09 17.64 18.76
C GLU A 27 29.75 16.89 18.81
N ARG A 28 28.78 17.34 18.01
CA ARG A 28 27.60 16.54 17.66
C ARG A 28 28.09 15.27 16.96
N ARG A 29 27.69 14.10 17.47
CA ARG A 29 28.02 12.76 16.94
C ARG A 29 28.02 12.70 15.40
N GLY A 30 29.21 12.59 14.82
CA GLY A 30 29.60 11.56 13.85
C GLY A 30 28.75 11.29 12.60
N GLN A 31 27.93 12.23 12.09
CA GLN A 31 27.35 12.07 10.76
C GLN A 31 28.43 12.39 9.71
N ARG A 32 28.84 11.38 8.94
CA ARG A 32 29.67 11.60 7.75
C ARG A 32 28.77 12.24 6.69
N PRO A 33 29.10 13.44 6.17
CA PRO A 33 28.33 14.03 5.09
C PRO A 33 28.50 13.18 3.83
N TYR A 34 27.40 12.94 3.13
CA TYR A 34 27.36 12.27 1.83
C TYR A 34 26.97 13.31 0.77
N GLU A 35 27.66 13.29 -0.36
CA GLU A 35 27.34 14.11 -1.53
C GLU A 35 27.02 13.20 -2.71
N ILE A 36 26.04 13.59 -3.55
CA ILE A 36 25.70 12.84 -4.75
C ILE A 36 26.85 12.95 -5.77
N THR A 37 27.26 11.80 -6.31
CA THR A 37 28.32 11.73 -7.33
C THR A 37 27.76 12.07 -8.70
N ASP A 38 28.62 12.39 -9.66
CA ASP A 38 28.17 12.67 -11.04
C ASP A 38 27.43 11.50 -11.69
N PRO A 39 27.89 10.22 -11.57
CA PRO A 39 27.08 9.07 -11.96
C PRO A 39 25.72 9.03 -11.26
N GLY A 40 25.67 9.35 -9.96
CA GLY A 40 24.42 9.42 -9.21
C GLY A 40 23.47 10.52 -9.71
N ARG A 41 23.99 11.67 -10.14
CA ARG A 41 23.18 12.74 -10.77
C ARG A 41 22.59 12.27 -12.09
N SER A 42 23.36 11.55 -12.90
CA SER A 42 22.87 10.98 -14.16
C SER A 42 21.78 9.93 -13.94
N GLU A 43 21.96 9.03 -12.97
CA GLU A 43 20.95 8.04 -12.58
C GLU A 43 19.66 8.71 -12.09
N LEU A 44 19.79 9.74 -11.24
CA LEU A 44 18.65 10.51 -10.75
C LEU A 44 17.89 11.21 -11.89
N ALA A 45 18.61 11.80 -12.84
CA ALA A 45 18.01 12.43 -14.02
C ALA A 45 17.24 11.41 -14.87
N GLN A 46 17.81 10.22 -15.07
CA GLN A 46 17.15 9.12 -15.76
C GLN A 46 15.90 8.65 -15.02
N TRP A 47 15.96 8.56 -13.68
CA TRP A 47 14.82 8.19 -12.85
C TRP A 47 13.65 9.18 -13.00
N PHE A 48 13.91 10.49 -12.95
CA PHE A 48 12.87 11.51 -13.17
C PHE A 48 12.26 11.46 -14.59
N ALA A 49 13.04 11.04 -15.60
CA ALA A 49 12.57 10.92 -16.98
C ALA A 49 11.84 9.60 -17.26
N THR A 50 11.95 8.61 -16.39
CA THR A 50 11.38 7.28 -16.60
C THR A 50 9.93 7.23 -16.08
N PRO A 51 8.93 6.97 -16.95
CA PRO A 51 7.55 6.82 -16.51
C PRO A 51 7.38 5.61 -15.58
N ILE A 52 6.52 5.73 -14.57
CA ILE A 52 6.13 4.60 -13.74
C ILE A 52 5.08 3.76 -14.49
N SER A 53 5.38 2.49 -14.79
CA SER A 53 4.44 1.58 -15.43
C SER A 53 3.28 1.21 -14.50
N ARG A 54 2.13 0.91 -15.08
CA ARG A 54 0.95 0.42 -14.32
C ARG A 54 1.20 -0.96 -13.69
N THR A 55 2.03 -1.79 -14.31
CA THR A 55 2.40 -3.12 -13.79
C THR A 55 3.29 -3.05 -12.56
N ASP A 56 4.02 -1.94 -12.40
CA ASP A 56 4.95 -1.72 -11.30
C ASP A 56 4.24 -1.11 -10.07
N ARG A 57 2.97 -0.70 -10.24
CA ARG A 57 2.16 -0.22 -9.13
C ARG A 57 1.79 -1.41 -8.23
N PRO A 58 1.87 -1.26 -6.89
CA PRO A 58 1.41 -2.30 -5.98
C PRO A 58 -0.04 -2.69 -6.26
N ARG A 59 -0.36 -3.97 -6.06
CA ARG A 59 -1.72 -4.50 -6.24
C ARG A 59 -2.68 -3.79 -5.30
N ASP A 60 -3.89 -3.55 -5.78
CA ASP A 60 -4.98 -3.02 -4.96
C ASP A 60 -5.50 -4.10 -4.00
N GLU A 61 -4.98 -4.08 -2.77
CA GLU A 61 -5.34 -5.04 -1.73
C GLU A 61 -6.82 -4.97 -1.35
N LEU A 62 -7.44 -3.79 -1.41
CA LEU A 62 -8.84 -3.60 -1.05
C LEU A 62 -9.78 -4.22 -2.09
N ALA A 63 -9.46 -4.08 -3.38
CA ALA A 63 -10.19 -4.75 -4.45
C ALA A 63 -10.15 -6.28 -4.29
N ILE A 64 -8.97 -6.83 -3.98
CA ILE A 64 -8.80 -8.27 -3.70
C ILE A 64 -9.63 -8.68 -2.47
N LYS A 65 -9.56 -7.89 -1.40
CA LYS A 65 -10.31 -8.15 -0.16
C LYS A 65 -11.81 -8.19 -0.39
N LEU A 66 -12.38 -7.26 -1.16
CA LEU A 66 -13.82 -7.25 -1.46
C LEU A 66 -14.23 -8.43 -2.35
N ALA A 67 -13.41 -8.80 -3.35
CA ALA A 67 -13.67 -9.98 -4.17
C ALA A 67 -13.69 -11.28 -3.35
N LEU A 68 -12.76 -11.41 -2.40
CA LEU A 68 -12.72 -12.55 -1.48
C LEU A 68 -13.91 -12.54 -0.51
N ALA A 69 -14.28 -11.37 0.04
CA ALA A 69 -15.44 -11.24 0.92
C ALA A 69 -16.73 -11.70 0.23
N LEU A 70 -16.90 -11.44 -1.06
CA LEU A 70 -18.05 -11.88 -1.85
C LEU A 70 -18.16 -13.39 -2.03
N THR A 71 -17.05 -14.11 -1.94
CA THR A 71 -16.99 -15.57 -2.18
C THR A 71 -16.82 -16.37 -0.89
N THR A 72 -16.66 -15.71 0.26
CA THR A 72 -16.40 -16.36 1.54
C THR A 72 -17.71 -16.49 2.35
N PRO A 73 -18.18 -17.72 2.64
CA PRO A 73 -19.36 -17.92 3.47
C PRO A 73 -19.21 -17.30 4.86
N GLY A 74 -20.27 -16.63 5.34
CA GLY A 74 -20.31 -16.02 6.67
C GLY A 74 -19.64 -14.64 6.76
N VAL A 75 -19.04 -14.12 5.69
CA VAL A 75 -18.51 -12.75 5.66
C VAL A 75 -19.59 -11.78 5.20
N ASP A 76 -19.91 -10.79 6.04
CA ASP A 76 -20.78 -9.68 5.63
C ASP A 76 -19.98 -8.60 4.88
N VAL A 77 -20.06 -8.63 3.56
CA VAL A 77 -19.42 -7.67 2.66
C VAL A 77 -19.86 -6.23 2.96
N ARG A 78 -21.10 -6.01 3.40
CA ARG A 78 -21.57 -4.65 3.75
C ARG A 78 -20.81 -4.10 4.94
N THR A 79 -20.63 -4.92 5.98
CA THR A 79 -19.80 -4.56 7.14
C THR A 79 -18.35 -4.28 6.74
N VAL A 80 -17.78 -5.07 5.81
CA VAL A 80 -16.42 -4.82 5.29
C VAL A 80 -16.33 -3.46 4.60
N VAL A 81 -17.27 -3.14 3.70
CA VAL A 81 -17.31 -1.86 2.98
C VAL A 81 -17.47 -0.68 3.95
N GLN A 82 -18.37 -0.79 4.92
CA GLN A 82 -18.59 0.28 5.90
C GLN A 82 -17.40 0.50 6.83
N THR A 83 -16.72 -0.59 7.21
CA THR A 83 -15.48 -0.52 7.99
C THR A 83 -14.39 0.21 7.21
N GLN A 84 -14.21 -0.13 5.94
CA GLN A 84 -13.25 0.55 5.08
C GLN A 84 -13.61 2.02 4.91
N ARG A 85 -14.86 2.34 4.53
CA ARG A 85 -15.32 3.73 4.34
C ARG A 85 -15.04 4.61 5.56
N THR A 86 -15.29 4.08 6.75
CA THR A 86 -15.01 4.80 8.00
C THR A 86 -13.52 5.08 8.18
N ALA A 87 -12.65 4.13 7.85
CA ALA A 87 -11.21 4.32 7.89
C ALA A 87 -10.74 5.35 6.85
N THR A 88 -11.22 5.27 5.61
CA THR A 88 -10.89 6.20 4.52
C THR A 88 -11.33 7.63 4.85
N MET A 89 -12.52 7.80 5.43
CA MET A 89 -13.03 9.12 5.84
C MET A 89 -12.17 9.75 6.94
N ARG A 90 -11.70 8.95 7.91
CA ARG A 90 -10.77 9.42 8.95
C ARG A 90 -9.43 9.86 8.33
N ALA A 91 -8.90 9.09 7.39
CA ALA A 91 -7.67 9.45 6.68
C ALA A 91 -7.83 10.76 5.89
N LEU A 92 -8.94 10.91 5.16
CA LEU A 92 -9.26 12.15 4.42
C LEU A 92 -9.32 13.38 5.33
N GLN A 93 -9.98 13.27 6.49
CA GLN A 93 -10.05 14.34 7.49
C GLN A 93 -8.66 14.70 8.02
N GLU A 94 -7.82 13.69 8.27
CA GLU A 94 -6.45 13.89 8.73
C GLU A 94 -5.61 14.64 7.70
N TYR A 95 -5.62 14.19 6.43
CA TYR A 95 -4.88 14.85 5.35
C TYR A 95 -5.36 16.28 5.12
N THR A 96 -6.68 16.52 5.17
CA THR A 96 -7.26 17.86 5.05
C THR A 96 -6.80 18.77 6.19
N ARG A 97 -6.74 18.25 7.42
CA ARG A 97 -6.25 18.98 8.60
C ARG A 97 -4.75 19.28 8.51
N LEU A 98 -3.95 18.34 8.02
CA LEU A 98 -2.52 18.57 7.78
C LEU A 98 -2.32 19.67 6.74
N LYS A 99 -3.03 19.59 5.62
CA LYS A 99 -2.98 20.58 4.54
C LYS A 99 -3.41 21.98 5.02
N SER A 100 -4.43 22.08 5.87
CA SER A 100 -4.92 23.37 6.37
C SER A 100 -4.00 24.05 7.38
N ARG A 101 -3.12 23.28 8.06
CA ARG A 101 -2.14 23.81 9.02
C ARG A 101 -0.92 24.42 8.34
N GLU A 102 -0.77 24.20 7.04
CA GLU A 102 0.34 24.70 6.26
C GLU A 102 0.07 26.14 5.77
N THR A 103 0.29 27.10 6.66
CA THR A 103 0.02 28.52 6.44
C THR A 103 1.07 29.21 5.54
N GLU A 104 2.22 28.60 5.31
CA GLU A 104 3.32 29.15 4.51
C GLU A 104 3.24 28.69 3.05
N ALA A 105 3.50 29.60 2.09
CA ALA A 105 3.59 29.26 0.67
C ALA A 105 4.79 28.33 0.30
N ALA A 106 5.56 27.90 1.30
CA ALA A 106 6.95 27.45 1.12
C ALA A 106 7.17 25.94 0.86
N ASP A 107 6.17 25.06 1.02
CA ASP A 107 6.35 23.61 0.77
C ASP A 107 5.35 23.06 -0.26
N LEU A 108 5.39 23.62 -1.48
CA LEU A 108 4.64 23.10 -2.62
C LEU A 108 4.83 21.59 -2.84
N PRO A 109 6.05 21.02 -2.75
CA PRO A 109 6.24 19.57 -2.86
C PRO A 109 5.41 18.77 -1.86
N TRP A 110 5.41 19.16 -0.58
CA TRP A 110 4.60 18.49 0.43
C TRP A 110 3.10 18.64 0.21
N ARG A 111 2.64 19.83 -0.21
CA ARG A 111 1.25 20.07 -0.59
C ARG A 111 0.78 19.14 -1.69
N LEU A 112 1.59 18.94 -2.73
CA LEU A 112 1.26 18.02 -3.83
C LEU A 112 1.15 16.56 -3.36
N VAL A 113 1.97 16.16 -2.37
CA VAL A 113 1.85 14.83 -1.75
C VAL A 113 0.52 14.71 -1.01
N LEU A 114 0.14 15.72 -0.20
CA LEU A 114 -1.13 15.73 0.51
C LEU A 114 -2.33 15.74 -0.46
N ASP A 115 -2.26 16.50 -1.54
CA ASP A 115 -3.28 16.54 -2.60
C ASP A 115 -3.46 15.15 -3.23
N ALA A 116 -2.36 14.48 -3.56
CA ALA A 116 -2.41 13.12 -4.09
C ALA A 116 -3.10 12.16 -3.09
N MET A 117 -2.76 12.24 -1.80
CA MET A 117 -3.38 11.40 -0.75
C MET A 117 -4.88 11.67 -0.60
N ILE A 118 -5.29 12.93 -0.64
CA ILE A 118 -6.70 13.34 -0.61
C ILE A 118 -7.45 12.77 -1.82
N PHE A 119 -6.91 12.93 -3.03
CA PHE A 119 -7.55 12.40 -4.24
C PHE A 119 -7.64 10.88 -4.25
N GLN A 120 -6.66 10.16 -3.70
CA GLN A 120 -6.75 8.71 -3.54
C GLN A 120 -7.88 8.34 -2.57
N ALA A 121 -7.98 9.01 -1.41
CA ALA A 121 -9.05 8.74 -0.44
C ALA A 121 -10.45 9.02 -1.02
N GLU A 122 -10.61 10.11 -1.78
CA GLU A 122 -11.87 10.42 -2.49
C GLU A 122 -12.20 9.41 -3.60
N ALA A 123 -11.19 8.95 -4.33
CA ALA A 123 -11.37 7.91 -5.35
C ALA A 123 -11.80 6.59 -4.69
N GLU A 124 -11.20 6.22 -3.56
CA GLU A 124 -11.57 5.03 -2.79
C GLU A 124 -13.00 5.11 -2.26
N ILE A 125 -13.42 6.25 -1.68
CA ILE A 125 -14.81 6.44 -1.22
C ILE A 125 -15.79 6.27 -2.39
N ARG A 126 -15.54 6.93 -3.53
CA ARG A 126 -16.41 6.81 -4.72
C ARG A 126 -16.47 5.38 -5.26
N TRP A 127 -15.36 4.65 -5.19
CA TRP A 127 -15.33 3.25 -5.59
C TRP A 127 -16.09 2.35 -4.61
N LEU A 128 -15.99 2.58 -3.30
CA LEU A 128 -16.79 1.88 -2.29
C LEU A 128 -18.29 2.14 -2.48
N ASP A 129 -18.69 3.38 -2.77
CA ASP A 129 -20.08 3.73 -3.09
C ASP A 129 -20.59 2.95 -4.31
N HIS A 130 -19.76 2.83 -5.35
CA HIS A 130 -20.07 2.02 -6.52
C HIS A 130 -20.20 0.53 -6.18
N CYS A 131 -19.35 -0.01 -5.30
CA CYS A 131 -19.46 -1.39 -4.81
C CYS A 131 -20.79 -1.60 -4.07
N GLU A 132 -21.19 -0.71 -3.15
CA GLU A 132 -22.48 -0.84 -2.45
C GLU A 132 -23.67 -0.80 -3.41
N ALA A 133 -23.65 0.11 -4.37
CA ALA A 133 -24.69 0.22 -5.39
C ALA A 133 -24.79 -1.05 -6.24
N SER A 134 -23.65 -1.67 -6.55
CA SER A 134 -23.58 -2.93 -7.29
C SER A 134 -24.07 -4.11 -6.46
N LEU A 135 -23.71 -4.17 -5.17
CA LEU A 135 -24.17 -5.20 -4.24
C LEU A 135 -25.69 -5.18 -4.03
N MET A 136 -26.31 -4.00 -4.00
CA MET A 136 -27.78 -3.90 -3.94
C MET A 136 -28.48 -4.49 -5.16
N ARG A 137 -27.81 -4.55 -6.31
CA ARG A 137 -28.36 -5.08 -7.58
C ARG A 137 -28.03 -6.55 -7.79
N TYR A 138 -27.09 -7.10 -7.03
CA TYR A 138 -26.64 -8.48 -7.17
C TYR A 138 -27.36 -9.39 -6.16
N PRO A 139 -28.31 -10.24 -6.58
CA PRO A 139 -28.86 -11.25 -5.68
C PRO A 139 -27.74 -12.22 -5.28
N PRO A 140 -27.61 -12.57 -3.99
CA PRO A 140 -26.57 -13.52 -3.57
C PRO A 140 -26.76 -14.84 -4.34
N PRO A 141 -25.68 -15.48 -4.80
CA PRO A 141 -25.79 -16.75 -5.49
C PRO A 141 -26.50 -17.73 -4.58
N SER A 142 -27.61 -18.30 -5.06
CA SER A 142 -28.31 -19.35 -4.33
C SER A 142 -27.30 -20.45 -4.01
N PRO A 143 -27.21 -20.94 -2.75
CA PRO A 143 -26.31 -22.03 -2.42
C PRO A 143 -26.63 -23.19 -3.35
N LYS A 144 -25.66 -23.53 -4.21
CA LYS A 144 -25.78 -24.67 -5.10
C LYS A 144 -25.94 -25.89 -4.20
N ALA A 145 -27.13 -26.49 -4.19
CA ALA A 145 -27.39 -27.69 -3.41
C ALA A 145 -26.32 -28.70 -3.79
N ILE A 146 -25.47 -29.06 -2.82
CA ILE A 146 -24.62 -30.25 -2.95
C ILE A 146 -25.64 -31.37 -3.15
N PRO A 147 -25.60 -32.12 -4.28
CA PRO A 147 -26.48 -33.25 -4.43
C PRO A 147 -26.23 -34.15 -3.23
N ALA A 148 -27.26 -34.39 -2.43
CA ALA A 148 -27.20 -35.41 -1.40
C ALA A 148 -26.84 -36.70 -2.13
N THR A 149 -25.64 -37.21 -1.91
CA THR A 149 -25.25 -38.55 -2.33
C THR A 149 -26.34 -39.47 -1.78
N ALA A 150 -27.11 -40.07 -2.69
CA ALA A 150 -28.11 -41.04 -2.33
C ALA A 150 -27.44 -42.15 -1.49
N PRO A 151 -28.08 -42.65 -0.42
CA PRO A 151 -27.54 -43.78 0.30
C PRO A 151 -27.43 -44.98 -0.66
N ASP A 152 -26.26 -45.61 -0.71
CA ASP A 152 -26.05 -46.87 -1.43
C ASP A 152 -27.09 -47.90 -0.96
N PRO A 153 -27.79 -48.59 -1.87
CA PRO A 153 -28.73 -49.65 -1.51
C PRO A 153 -28.05 -50.98 -1.11
N GLU A 154 -26.73 -51.01 -0.93
CA GLU A 154 -25.96 -52.27 -0.80
C GLU A 154 -25.69 -52.72 0.65
N ASN A 155 -26.58 -52.41 1.60
CA ASN A 155 -26.47 -53.01 2.94
C ASN A 155 -27.84 -53.49 3.47
N SER A 156 -28.50 -54.29 2.67
CA SER A 156 -29.68 -55.08 3.05
C SER A 156 -29.48 -56.56 2.73
N GLU A 157 -28.41 -57.13 3.28
CA GLU A 157 -28.13 -58.57 3.43
C GLU A 157 -26.85 -58.56 4.29
N VAL A 158 -26.86 -58.81 5.60
CA VAL A 158 -26.89 -60.13 6.22
C VAL A 158 -27.12 -59.92 7.73
N SER A 159 -28.24 -60.41 8.26
CA SER A 159 -28.34 -61.04 9.60
C SER A 159 -29.80 -61.39 9.90
N SER A 160 -30.26 -62.50 9.31
CA SER A 160 -31.35 -63.32 9.85
C SER A 160 -30.96 -64.77 9.63
N SER A 161 -30.37 -65.40 10.66
CA SER A 161 -30.48 -66.83 11.02
C SER A 161 -29.70 -67.09 12.30
#